data_AF-A0A838PX29-F1
#
_entry.id   AF-A0A838PX29-F1
#
_cell.length_a   1.000
_cell.length_b   1.000
_cell.length_c   1.000
_cell.angle_alpha   90.00
_cell.angle_beta   90.00
_cell.angle_gamma   90.00
#
_symmetry.space_group_name_H-M   'P 1'
#
loop_
_entity.id
_entity.type
_entity.pdbx_description
1 polymer ?
#
loop_
_entity_poly.entity_id
_entity_poly.type
_entity_poly.pdbx_seq_one_letter_code
_entity_poly.pdbx_strand_id
1 'polypeptide(L)' 'MCLGLPGQITEIRNAEHARVDSDGVQRDVSLAMLGDEHLAVGDWVLVHLG' A
#
# COMPACT_ATOMS: atom_id res chain seq x y z
N MET A 1 8.35 11.64 -15.01
CA MET A 1 7.51 10.45 -15.22
C MET A 1 7.98 9.38 -14.25
N CYS A 2 7.25 9.14 -13.16
CA CYS A 2 7.62 8.13 -12.16
C CYS A 2 6.75 6.88 -12.37
N LEU A 3 7.36 5.70 -12.40
CA LEU A 3 6.66 4.43 -12.28
C LEU A 3 6.38 4.21 -10.78
N GLY A 4 5.16 3.83 -10.39
CA GLY A 4 4.82 3.63 -8.98
C GLY A 4 5.69 2.57 -8.30
N LEU A 5 5.84 2.67 -6.97
CA LEU A 5 6.61 1.75 -6.15
C LEU A 5 5.74 0.52 -5.80
N PRO A 6 6.10 -0.70 -6.22
CA PRO A 6 5.40 -1.89 -5.76
C PRO A 6 5.69 -2.15 -4.28
N GLY A 7 4.66 -2.45 -3.49
CA GLY A 7 4.81 -2.81 -2.07
C GLY A 7 3.78 -3.83 -1.63
N GLN A 8 4.19 -4.73 -0.74
CA GLN A 8 3.30 -5.72 -0.15
C GLN A 8 2.70 -5.19 1.15
N ILE A 9 1.40 -5.32 1.35
CA ILE A 9 0.73 -4.96 2.61
C ILE A 9 1.22 -5.90 3.71
N THR A 10 1.88 -5.35 4.71
CA THR A 10 2.35 -6.08 5.89
C THR A 10 1.44 -5.89 7.10
N GLU A 11 0.66 -4.80 7.13
CA GLU A 11 -0.28 -4.49 8.21
C GLU A 11 -1.39 -3.55 7.71
N ILE A 12 -2.65 -3.82 8.04
CA ILE A 12 -3.76 -2.89 7.79
C ILE A 12 -4.02 -2.13 9.09
N ARG A 13 -3.83 -0.81 9.05
CA ARG A 13 -3.93 0.07 10.24
C ARG A 13 -5.39 0.45 10.49
N ASN A 14 -6.08 0.85 9.43
CA ASN A 14 -7.49 1.22 9.41
C ASN A 14 -8.03 1.12 7.97
N ALA A 15 -9.29 1.51 7.76
CA ALA A 15 -9.92 1.44 6.44
C ALA A 15 -9.20 2.28 5.35
N GLU A 16 -8.43 3.29 5.74
CA GLU A 16 -7.81 4.24 4.80
C GLU A 16 -6.28 4.16 4.77
N HIS A 17 -5.65 3.35 5.64
CA HIS A 17 -4.21 3.29 5.78
C HIS A 17 -3.71 1.87 6.01
N ALA A 18 -2.59 1.55 5.36
CA ALA A 18 -1.83 0.33 5.60
C ALA A 18 -0.34 0.61 5.64
N ARG A 19 0.39 -0.31 6.26
CA ARG A 19 1.83 -0.41 6.13
C ARG A 19 2.17 -1.36 5.00
N VAL A 20 3.05 -0.90 4.12
CA VAL A 20 3.59 -1.69 3.01
C VAL A 20 5.09 -1.84 3.16
N ASP A 21 5.62 -2.99 2.75
CA ASP A 21 7.05 -3.23 2.58
C ASP A 21 7.41 -3.24 1.09
N SER A 22 8.46 -2.50 0.76
CA SER A 22 9.08 -2.51 -0.55
C SER A 22 10.58 -2.71 -0.37
N ASP A 23 11.07 -3.89 -0.75
CA ASP A 23 12.49 -4.25 -0.68
C ASP A 23 13.09 -4.05 0.73
N GLY A 24 12.34 -4.41 1.77
CA GLY A 24 12.74 -4.26 3.17
C GLY A 24 12.56 -2.86 3.77
N VAL A 25 12.02 -1.90 3.00
CA VAL A 25 11.68 -0.56 3.51
C VAL A 25 10.18 -0.46 3.73
N GLN A 26 9.79 -0.24 4.99
CA GLN A 26 8.40 -0.09 5.38
C GLN A 26 7.92 1.36 5.28
N ARG A 27 6.70 1.56 4.76
CA ARG A 27 6.05 2.87 4.62
C ARG A 27 4.57 2.76 4.98
N ASP A 28 4.02 3.78 5.65
CA ASP A 28 2.57 3.94 5.72
C ASP A 28 2.08 4.61 4.44
N VAL A 29 1.02 4.05 3.86
CA VAL A 29 0.42 4.51 2.61
C VAL A 29 -1.08 4.66 2.76
N SER A 30 -1.65 5.62 2.03
CA SER A 30 -3.09 5.80 1.96
C SER A 30 -3.71 4.80 0.98
N LEU A 31 -4.83 4.21 1.40
CA LEU A 31 -5.67 3.30 0.63
C LEU A 31 -6.88 4.01 0.01
N ALA A 32 -7.02 5.32 0.21
CA ALA A 32 -8.21 6.09 -0.21
C ALA A 32 -8.50 6.01 -1.73
N MET A 33 -7.50 5.67 -2.54
CA MET A 33 -7.62 5.51 -4.00
C MET A 33 -8.04 4.10 -4.44
N LEU A 34 -8.09 3.12 -3.53
CA LEU A 34 -8.47 1.73 -3.82
C LEU A 34 -9.96 1.46 -3.65
N GLY A 35 -10.73 2.43 -3.13
CA GLY A 35 -12.19 2.31 -2.99
C GLY A 35 -12.60 1.17 -2.06
N ASP A 36 -13.72 0.51 -2.38
CA ASP A 36 -14.29 -0.62 -1.60
C ASP A 36 -13.60 -1.97 -1.86
N GLU A 37 -12.37 -1.97 -2.40
CA GLU A 37 -11.62 -3.22 -2.57
C GLU A 37 -11.27 -3.83 -1.21
N HIS A 38 -11.57 -5.12 -1.06
CA HIS A 38 -11.18 -5.88 0.14
C HIS A 38 -9.68 -6.18 0.07
N LEU A 39 -8.89 -5.36 0.74
CA LEU A 39 -7.45 -5.55 0.87
C LEU A 39 -7.14 -6.43 2.09
N ALA A 40 -6.14 -7.28 1.95
CA ALA A 40 -5.63 -8.14 3.00
C ALA A 40 -4.12 -7.99 3.16
N VAL A 41 -3.62 -8.40 4.33
CA VAL A 41 -2.18 -8.59 4.54
C VAL A 41 -1.68 -9.64 3.54
N GLY A 42 -0.60 -9.32 2.84
CA GLY A 42 -0.03 -10.14 1.77
C GLY A 42 -0.35 -9.66 0.36
N ASP A 43 -1.36 -8.80 0.18
CA ASP A 43 -1.68 -8.21 -1.11
C ASP A 43 -0.61 -7.22 -1.56
N TRP A 44 -0.48 -7.08 -2.88
CA TRP A 44 0.49 -6.18 -3.50
C TRP A 44 -0.22 -4.97 -4.09
N VAL A 45 0.28 -3.80 -3.73
CA VAL A 45 -0.23 -2.51 -4.21
C VAL A 45 0.86 -1.74 -4.93
N LEU A 46 0.42 -0.88 -5.86
CA LEU A 46 1.29 0.04 -6.59
C LEU A 46 1.15 1.42 -5.96
N VAL A 47 2.16 1.81 -5.20
CA VAL A 47 2.17 3.09 -4.48
C VAL A 47 2.59 4.19 -5.44
N HIS A 48 1.67 5.11 -5.73
CA HIS A 48 2.01 6.34 -6.42
C HIS A 48 2.58 7.33 -5.40
N LEU A 49 3.85 7.70 -5.55
CA LEU A 49 4.51 8.71 -4.72
C LEU A 49 4.25 10.14 -5.24
N GLY A 50 3.00 10.41 -5.63
CA GLY A 50 2.58 11.69 -6.20
C GLY A 50 2.95 12.87 -5.33
#